data_AF-A0A0M8T540-F1
#
_entry.id   AF-A0A0M8T540-F1
#
_cell.length_a   1.000
_cell.length_b   1.000
_cell.length_c   1.000
_cell.angle_alpha   90.00
_cell.angle_beta   90.00
_cell.angle_gamma   90.00
#
_symmetry.space_group_name_H-M   'P 1'
#
loop_
_entity.id
_entity.type
_entity.pdbx_description
1 polymer ?
#
loop_
_entity_poly.entity_id
_entity_poly.type
_entity_poly.pdbx_seq_one_letter_code
_entity_poly.pdbx_strand_id
1 'polypeptide(L)'
;MSVICNKQESRLFPLDEETSELYARVDAPIATGSAHLMRAGAELHLLHSDLELNDLRQATVRVSCAAAAVKAALVEYESSHSIARELGFYAVHDEVLRAAGGGSLRVRETLEEASGLGLVALDSESLGVIARRFVAGGDEAAFGHFLSELREFSAELDLFDRTAASADLSAWQQFPWKAITQFDRIRIYGQALAIINILGTAGTSVAVNS
;
A
#
# COMPACT_ATOMS: atom_id res chain seq x y z
N MET A 1 -5.10 -4.99 4.32
CA MET A 1 -6.34 -5.55 4.91
C MET A 1 -6.85 -4.53 5.92
N SER A 2 -8.03 -3.98 5.65
CA SER A 2 -8.68 -2.94 6.45
C SER A 2 -9.16 -3.49 7.80
N VAL A 3 -9.31 -2.61 8.80
CA VAL A 3 -10.02 -2.85 10.07
C VAL A 3 -11.39 -3.52 9.83
N ILE A 4 -12.00 -3.29 8.66
CA ILE A 4 -13.28 -3.86 8.22
C ILE A 4 -13.27 -5.40 8.06
N CYS A 5 -12.11 -6.04 7.84
CA CYS A 5 -12.06 -7.51 7.78
C CYS A 5 -12.17 -8.19 9.14
N ASN A 6 -11.98 -7.46 10.25
CA ASN A 6 -12.28 -7.91 11.60
C ASN A 6 -13.53 -7.19 12.11
N LYS A 7 -14.71 -7.65 11.68
CA LYS A 7 -15.99 -7.39 12.38
C LYS A 7 -16.10 -8.09 13.74
N GLN A 8 -14.98 -8.49 14.34
CA GLN A 8 -14.91 -8.65 15.78
C GLN A 8 -14.56 -7.29 16.32
N GLU A 9 -15.51 -6.65 17.00
CA GLU A 9 -15.28 -5.55 17.95
C GLU A 9 -13.81 -5.47 18.34
N SER A 10 -13.04 -4.54 17.73
CA SER A 10 -11.60 -4.49 17.94
C SER A 10 -11.34 -4.02 19.36
N ARG A 11 -11.34 -4.95 20.31
CA ARG A 11 -10.97 -4.80 21.72
C ARG A 11 -9.49 -4.45 21.91
N LEU A 12 -8.78 -4.02 20.86
CA LEU A 12 -7.37 -3.67 20.94
C LEU A 12 -7.19 -2.30 21.60
N PHE A 13 -8.07 -1.32 21.34
CA PHE A 13 -8.17 -0.06 22.09
C PHE A 13 -9.63 0.43 22.11
N PRO A 14 -10.18 0.85 23.27
CA PRO A 14 -11.44 1.58 23.28
C PRO A 14 -11.19 2.99 22.72
N LEU A 15 -11.32 3.16 21.42
CA LEU A 15 -11.47 4.47 20.80
C LEU A 15 -12.83 5.04 21.24
N ASP A 16 -12.92 6.35 21.43
CA ASP A 16 -14.22 7.00 21.57
C ASP A 16 -15.02 6.89 20.26
N GLU A 17 -16.32 7.17 20.37
CA GLU A 17 -17.26 7.05 19.24
C GLU A 17 -16.87 7.96 18.07
N GLU A 18 -16.42 9.19 18.36
CA GLU A 18 -16.00 10.19 17.37
C GLU A 18 -14.75 9.72 16.59
N THR A 19 -13.74 9.20 17.29
CA THR A 19 -12.53 8.66 16.68
C THR A 19 -12.85 7.40 15.88
N SER A 20 -13.73 6.53 16.36
CA SER A 20 -14.15 5.32 15.63
C SER A 20 -14.85 5.67 14.31
N GLU A 21 -15.74 6.65 14.31
CA GLU A 21 -16.41 7.14 13.09
C GLU A 21 -15.40 7.76 12.10
N LEU A 22 -14.40 8.47 12.60
CA LEU A 22 -13.35 9.06 11.78
C LEU A 22 -12.55 7.99 11.03
N TYR A 23 -12.13 6.91 11.71
CA TYR A 23 -11.44 5.78 11.07
C TYR A 23 -12.33 5.10 10.03
N ALA A 24 -13.61 4.87 10.33
CA ALA A 24 -14.52 4.22 9.39
C ALA A 24 -14.66 4.99 8.05
N ARG A 25 -14.61 6.33 8.11
CA ARG A 25 -14.68 7.19 6.91
C ARG A 25 -13.39 7.16 6.08
N VAL A 26 -12.24 6.98 6.71
CA VAL A 26 -10.93 6.91 6.05
C VAL A 26 -10.64 5.49 5.54
N ASP A 27 -11.04 4.45 6.26
CA ASP A 27 -10.71 3.06 5.94
C ASP A 27 -11.50 2.49 4.76
N ALA A 28 -12.74 2.95 4.54
CA ALA A 28 -13.59 2.38 3.50
C ALA A 28 -13.00 2.54 2.08
N PRO A 29 -12.52 3.73 1.66
CA PRO A 29 -11.82 3.87 0.38
C PRO A 29 -10.48 3.10 0.36
N ILE A 30 -9.73 3.02 1.47
CA ILE A 30 -8.48 2.24 1.54
C ILE A 30 -8.72 0.76 1.23
N ALA A 31 -9.80 0.19 1.76
CA ALA A 31 -10.16 -1.21 1.50
C ALA A 31 -10.46 -1.46 0.01
N THR A 32 -11.25 -0.58 -0.61
CA THR A 32 -11.59 -0.64 -2.03
C THR A 32 -10.35 -0.43 -2.91
N GLY A 33 -9.52 0.56 -2.59
CA GLY A 33 -8.25 0.83 -3.27
C GLY A 33 -7.29 -0.36 -3.20
N SER A 34 -7.23 -1.03 -2.04
CA SER A 34 -6.45 -2.26 -1.86
C SER A 34 -6.93 -3.38 -2.78
N ALA A 35 -8.25 -3.58 -2.92
CA ALA A 35 -8.81 -4.59 -3.80
C ALA A 35 -8.46 -4.33 -5.27
N HIS A 36 -8.56 -3.08 -5.72
CA HIS A 36 -8.14 -2.68 -7.06
C HIS A 36 -6.63 -2.87 -7.28
N LEU A 37 -5.80 -2.52 -6.29
CA LEU A 37 -4.36 -2.72 -6.38
C LEU A 37 -4.00 -4.22 -6.46
N MET A 38 -4.64 -5.08 -5.66
CA MET A 38 -4.43 -6.53 -5.77
C MET A 38 -4.84 -7.08 -7.15
N ARG A 39 -5.94 -6.56 -7.72
CA ARG A 39 -6.34 -6.92 -9.08
C ARG A 39 -5.27 -6.52 -10.10
N ALA A 40 -4.70 -5.33 -9.99
CA ALA A 40 -3.61 -4.91 -10.87
C ALA A 40 -2.42 -5.87 -10.80
N GLY A 41 -2.00 -6.27 -9.60
CA GLY A 41 -0.94 -7.26 -9.40
C GLY A 41 -1.24 -8.61 -10.07
N ALA A 42 -2.47 -9.10 -9.96
CA ALA A 42 -2.88 -10.33 -10.63
C ALA A 42 -2.76 -10.24 -12.17
N GLU A 43 -3.18 -9.12 -12.76
CA GLU A 43 -3.04 -8.91 -14.21
C GLU A 43 -1.56 -8.83 -14.63
N LEU A 44 -0.71 -8.18 -13.83
CA LEU A 44 0.74 -8.06 -14.10
C LEU A 44 1.46 -9.40 -13.96
N HIS A 45 1.08 -10.26 -13.01
CA HIS A 45 1.64 -11.60 -12.91
C HIS A 45 1.25 -12.48 -14.10
N LEU A 46 0.01 -12.39 -14.57
CA LEU A 46 -0.48 -13.18 -15.72
C LEU A 46 0.15 -12.74 -17.05
N LEU A 47 0.59 -11.47 -17.14
CA LEU A 47 1.27 -10.94 -18.32
C LEU A 47 2.50 -11.76 -18.72
N HIS A 48 3.27 -12.24 -17.74
CA HIS A 48 4.43 -13.12 -18.00
C HIS A 48 4.02 -14.39 -18.74
N SER A 49 2.99 -15.08 -18.23
CA SER A 49 2.48 -16.32 -18.84
C SER A 49 1.94 -16.08 -20.24
N ASP A 50 1.22 -14.98 -20.46
CA ASP A 50 0.69 -14.65 -21.79
C ASP A 50 1.84 -14.42 -22.80
N LEU A 51 2.95 -13.81 -22.38
CA LEU A 51 4.12 -13.59 -23.23
C LEU A 51 4.95 -14.86 -23.47
N GLU A 52 5.07 -15.75 -22.47
CA GLU A 52 5.69 -17.08 -22.64
C GLU A 52 4.94 -17.92 -23.68
N LEU A 53 3.62 -17.77 -23.74
CA LEU A 53 2.75 -18.42 -24.73
C LEU A 53 2.70 -17.66 -26.07
N ASN A 54 3.41 -16.55 -26.20
CA ASN A 54 3.37 -15.64 -27.35
C ASN A 54 1.98 -15.07 -27.67
N ASP A 55 1.07 -14.99 -26.69
CA ASP A 55 -0.24 -14.36 -26.84
C ASP A 55 -0.16 -12.84 -26.59
N LEU A 56 0.41 -12.13 -27.57
CA LEU A 56 0.56 -10.67 -27.50
C LEU A 56 -0.79 -9.95 -27.36
N ARG A 57 -1.86 -10.51 -27.94
CA ARG A 57 -3.20 -9.91 -27.86
C ARG A 57 -3.68 -9.93 -26.42
N GLN A 58 -3.57 -11.07 -25.75
CA GLN A 58 -3.96 -11.19 -24.35
C GLN A 58 -3.05 -10.35 -23.45
N ALA A 59 -1.73 -10.34 -23.70
CA ALA A 59 -0.77 -9.50 -23.00
C ALA A 59 -1.16 -8.01 -23.04
N THR A 60 -1.53 -7.47 -24.22
CA THR A 60 -2.04 -6.09 -24.36
C THR A 60 -3.29 -5.82 -23.52
N VAL A 61 -4.21 -6.79 -23.44
CA VAL A 61 -5.39 -6.68 -22.60
C VAL A 61 -4.99 -6.65 -21.12
N ARG A 62 -4.06 -7.51 -20.67
CA ARG A 62 -3.56 -7.52 -19.28
C ARG A 62 -3.00 -6.17 -18.85
N VAL A 63 -2.12 -5.57 -19.67
CA VAL A 63 -1.56 -4.25 -19.36
C VAL A 63 -2.65 -3.21 -19.23
N SER A 64 -3.65 -3.24 -20.11
CA SER A 64 -4.77 -2.30 -20.06
C SER A 64 -5.65 -2.49 -18.82
N CYS A 65 -5.90 -3.75 -18.42
CA CYS A 65 -6.63 -4.07 -17.18
C CYS A 65 -5.84 -3.67 -15.94
N ALA A 66 -4.53 -3.89 -15.92
CA ALA A 66 -3.65 -3.46 -14.83
C ALA A 66 -3.66 -1.94 -14.69
N ALA A 67 -3.49 -1.20 -15.80
CA ALA A 67 -3.53 0.27 -15.80
C ALA A 67 -4.88 0.81 -15.29
N ALA A 68 -6.00 0.24 -15.75
CA ALA A 68 -7.33 0.63 -15.29
C ALA A 68 -7.53 0.35 -13.78
N ALA A 69 -7.03 -0.80 -13.30
CA ALA A 69 -7.10 -1.17 -11.89
C ALA A 69 -6.22 -0.27 -11.00
N VAL A 70 -5.00 0.07 -11.45
CA VAL A 70 -4.14 1.04 -10.74
C VAL A 70 -4.79 2.42 -10.66
N LYS A 71 -5.42 2.89 -11.75
CA LYS A 71 -6.16 4.17 -11.73
C LYS A 71 -7.33 4.15 -10.75
N ALA A 72 -8.10 3.06 -10.73
CA ALA A 72 -9.18 2.91 -9.77
C ALA A 72 -8.64 2.89 -8.33
N ALA A 73 -7.53 2.20 -8.07
CA ALA A 73 -6.88 2.21 -6.76
C ALA A 73 -6.43 3.62 -6.35
N LEU A 74 -5.83 4.38 -7.28
CA LEU A 74 -5.43 5.77 -7.04
C LEU A 74 -6.61 6.64 -6.64
N VAL A 75 -7.73 6.59 -7.36
CA VAL A 75 -8.92 7.38 -7.03
C VAL A 75 -9.38 7.13 -5.59
N GLU A 76 -9.44 5.86 -5.18
CA GLU A 76 -9.86 5.48 -3.83
C GLU A 76 -8.87 5.94 -2.76
N TYR A 77 -7.57 5.74 -2.98
CA TYR A 77 -6.55 6.18 -2.02
C TYR A 77 -6.43 7.70 -1.93
N GLU A 78 -6.56 8.41 -3.05
CA GLU A 78 -6.58 9.88 -3.07
C GLU A 78 -7.83 10.43 -2.37
N SER A 79 -8.99 9.78 -2.56
CA SER A 79 -10.21 10.11 -1.84
C SER A 79 -10.02 9.92 -0.33
N SER A 80 -9.47 8.77 0.10
CA SER A 80 -9.11 8.54 1.50
C SER A 80 -8.18 9.63 2.04
N HIS A 81 -7.14 9.99 1.29
CA HIS A 81 -6.17 11.00 1.72
C HIS A 81 -6.80 12.39 1.84
N SER A 82 -7.67 12.76 0.90
CA SER A 82 -8.41 14.04 0.98
C SER A 82 -9.32 14.07 2.20
N ILE A 83 -10.12 13.01 2.41
CA ILE A 83 -11.01 12.87 3.57
C ILE A 83 -10.21 12.93 4.87
N ALA A 84 -9.08 12.21 4.96
CA ALA A 84 -8.22 12.21 6.13
C ALA A 84 -7.69 13.61 6.45
N ARG A 85 -7.26 14.38 5.44
CA ARG A 85 -6.80 15.76 5.62
C ARG A 85 -7.92 16.70 6.04
N GLU A 86 -9.07 16.64 5.36
CA GLU A 86 -10.24 17.49 5.62
C GLU A 86 -10.78 17.30 7.04
N LEU A 87 -10.73 16.07 7.55
CA LEU A 87 -11.22 15.72 8.88
C LEU A 87 -10.14 15.77 9.97
N GLY A 88 -8.91 16.14 9.65
CA GLY A 88 -7.80 16.19 10.62
C GLY A 88 -7.36 14.82 11.15
N PHE A 89 -7.67 13.73 10.44
CA PHE A 89 -7.39 12.35 10.85
C PHE A 89 -5.91 12.11 11.17
N TYR A 90 -4.99 12.62 10.35
CA TYR A 90 -3.57 12.31 10.51
C TYR A 90 -3.00 12.74 11.87
N ALA A 91 -3.40 13.91 12.37
CA ALA A 91 -2.97 14.37 13.69
C ALA A 91 -3.49 13.45 14.81
N VAL A 92 -4.77 13.06 14.71
CA VAL A 92 -5.41 12.13 15.66
C VAL A 92 -4.75 10.75 15.58
N HIS A 93 -4.51 10.23 14.38
CA HIS A 93 -3.90 8.93 14.17
C HIS A 93 -2.46 8.87 14.70
N ASP A 94 -1.65 9.91 14.42
CA ASP A 94 -0.29 10.01 14.93
C ASP A 94 -0.26 10.11 16.47
N GLU A 95 -1.25 10.75 17.09
CA GLU A 95 -1.42 10.76 18.54
C GLU A 95 -1.77 9.39 19.09
N VAL A 96 -2.69 8.66 18.44
CA VAL A 96 -3.03 7.28 18.81
C VAL A 96 -1.80 6.37 18.72
N LEU A 97 -1.05 6.43 17.61
CA LEU A 97 0.20 5.68 17.43
C LEU A 97 1.21 6.03 18.52
N ARG A 98 1.35 7.32 18.86
CA ARG A 98 2.27 7.78 19.91
C ARG A 98 1.84 7.29 21.29
N ALA A 99 0.56 7.36 21.62
CA ALA A 99 0.01 6.90 22.88
C ALA A 99 0.15 5.38 23.07
N ALA A 100 0.01 4.62 21.99
CA ALA A 100 0.28 3.18 21.97
C ALA A 100 1.77 2.81 21.96
N GLY A 101 2.67 3.80 21.87
CA GLY A 101 4.11 3.59 21.83
C GLY A 101 4.65 3.09 20.48
N GLY A 102 3.86 3.16 19.41
CA GLY A 102 4.23 2.81 18.02
C GLY A 102 4.49 4.01 17.10
N GLY A 103 4.48 5.25 17.63
CA GLY A 103 4.66 6.49 16.87
C GLY A 103 6.01 6.66 16.17
N SER A 104 6.21 7.82 15.54
CA SER A 104 7.29 8.12 14.57
C SER A 104 8.72 7.72 14.97
N LEU A 105 9.08 7.73 16.26
CA LEU A 105 10.40 7.32 16.75
C LEU A 105 10.60 5.80 16.80
N ARG A 106 9.51 5.01 16.74
CA ARG A 106 9.52 3.54 16.87
C ARG A 106 9.01 2.78 15.63
N VAL A 107 8.70 3.50 14.55
CA VAL A 107 8.24 2.91 13.28
C VAL A 107 9.24 1.90 12.73
N ARG A 108 10.54 2.20 12.87
CA ARG A 108 11.60 1.30 12.44
C ARG A 108 11.54 -0.03 13.18
N GLU A 109 11.49 0.00 14.51
CA GLU A 109 11.42 -1.19 15.36
C GLU A 109 10.16 -2.01 15.05
N THR A 110 9.00 -1.36 14.89
CA THR A 110 7.74 -2.03 14.51
C THR A 110 7.87 -2.77 13.18
N LEU A 111 8.52 -2.16 12.19
CA LEU A 111 8.73 -2.80 10.88
C LEU A 111 9.80 -3.89 10.91
N GLU A 112 10.85 -3.73 11.71
CA GLU A 112 11.87 -4.77 11.92
C GLU A 112 11.25 -6.00 12.61
N GLU A 113 10.42 -5.81 13.64
CA GLU A 113 9.67 -6.88 14.31
C GLU A 113 8.72 -7.58 13.33
N ALA A 114 7.91 -6.82 12.60
CA ALA A 114 7.00 -7.36 11.61
C ALA A 114 7.74 -8.14 10.50
N SER A 115 8.92 -7.69 10.10
CA SER A 115 9.76 -8.41 9.13
C SER A 115 10.32 -9.72 9.71
N GLY A 116 10.78 -9.70 10.98
CA GLY A 116 11.21 -10.90 11.69
C GLY A 116 10.10 -11.95 11.84
N LEU A 117 8.84 -11.51 11.92
CA LEU A 117 7.65 -12.37 11.93
C LEU A 117 7.19 -12.81 10.53
N GLY A 118 7.86 -12.37 9.46
CA GLY A 118 7.48 -12.69 8.07
C GLY A 118 6.20 -12.00 7.60
N LEU A 119 5.75 -10.95 8.30
CA LEU A 119 4.54 -10.20 7.93
C LEU A 119 4.78 -9.22 6.78
N VAL A 120 6.03 -8.82 6.55
CA VAL A 120 6.42 -7.96 5.43
C VAL A 120 7.87 -8.22 5.03
N ALA A 121 8.13 -8.23 3.72
CA ALA A 121 9.47 -8.35 3.17
C ALA A 121 10.03 -6.96 2.85
N LEU A 122 10.68 -6.31 3.81
CA LEU A 122 11.33 -5.01 3.63
C LEU A 122 12.85 -5.20 3.62
N ASP A 123 13.53 -4.67 2.61
CA ASP A 123 14.97 -4.44 2.72
C ASP A 123 15.26 -3.22 3.61
N SER A 124 16.54 -3.07 4.00
CA SER A 124 16.97 -1.99 4.89
C SER A 124 16.74 -0.59 4.29
N GLU A 125 16.76 -0.48 2.95
CA GLU A 125 16.53 0.78 2.26
C GLU A 125 15.06 1.18 2.34
N SER A 126 14.15 0.28 1.97
CA SER A 126 12.70 0.45 2.01
C SER A 126 12.23 0.80 3.41
N LEU A 127 12.72 0.07 4.41
CA LEU A 127 12.45 0.38 5.82
C LEU A 127 12.92 1.81 6.17
N GLY A 128 14.13 2.17 5.74
CA GLY A 128 14.69 3.50 5.97
C GLY A 128 13.88 4.61 5.30
N VAL A 129 13.36 4.38 4.09
CA VAL A 129 12.48 5.33 3.40
C VAL A 129 11.22 5.57 4.21
N ILE A 130 10.50 4.50 4.59
CA ILE A 130 9.24 4.61 5.33
C ILE A 130 9.47 5.34 6.66
N ALA A 131 10.46 4.92 7.44
CA ALA A 131 10.79 5.55 8.72
C ALA A 131 11.13 7.05 8.56
N ARG A 132 11.91 7.43 7.55
CA ARG A 132 12.21 8.85 7.28
C ARG A 132 10.97 9.67 6.93
N ARG A 133 10.00 9.11 6.19
CA ARG A 133 8.76 9.80 5.87
C ARG A 133 7.90 10.04 7.11
N PHE A 134 7.76 9.02 7.97
CA PHE A 134 7.07 9.17 9.25
C PHE A 134 7.73 10.20 10.18
N VAL A 135 9.07 10.22 10.23
CA VAL A 135 9.79 11.24 11.02
C VAL A 135 9.57 12.65 10.45
N ALA A 136 9.49 12.79 9.13
CA ALA A 136 9.35 14.10 8.49
C ALA A 136 7.95 14.72 8.63
N GLY A 137 6.89 13.90 8.66
CA GLY A 137 5.53 14.43 8.68
C GLY A 137 4.45 13.39 9.01
N GLY A 138 4.79 12.40 9.83
CA GLY A 138 3.83 11.42 10.33
C GLY A 138 3.24 10.52 9.25
N ASP A 139 2.06 9.98 9.53
CA ASP A 139 1.33 9.13 8.60
C ASP A 139 0.92 9.88 7.33
N GLU A 140 0.65 11.19 7.40
CA GLU A 140 0.32 12.01 6.21
C GLU A 140 1.45 11.99 5.18
N ALA A 141 2.69 12.22 5.63
CA ALA A 141 3.85 12.22 4.74
C ALA A 141 4.16 10.82 4.20
N ALA A 142 3.95 9.78 5.00
CA ALA A 142 4.18 8.39 4.59
C ALA A 142 3.15 7.93 3.56
N PHE A 143 1.86 8.23 3.78
CA PHE A 143 0.78 7.93 2.84
C PHE A 143 0.87 8.78 1.57
N GLY A 144 1.25 10.06 1.69
CA GLY A 144 1.50 10.93 0.54
C GLY A 144 2.63 10.43 -0.36
N HIS A 145 3.69 9.85 0.22
CA HIS A 145 4.74 9.21 -0.56
C HIS A 145 4.24 7.97 -1.30
N PHE A 146 3.46 7.10 -0.64
CA PHE A 146 2.82 5.94 -1.28
C PHE A 146 1.97 6.37 -2.49
N LEU A 147 1.18 7.43 -2.36
CA LEU A 147 0.41 7.99 -3.46
C LEU A 147 1.30 8.51 -4.61
N SER A 148 2.43 9.14 -4.30
CA SER A 148 3.38 9.60 -5.33
C SER A 148 3.92 8.42 -6.15
N GLU A 149 4.40 7.38 -5.48
CA GLU A 149 4.94 6.18 -6.14
C GLU A 149 3.87 5.50 -7.00
N LEU A 150 2.63 5.43 -6.50
CA LEU A 150 1.52 4.82 -7.24
C LEU A 150 1.11 5.67 -8.47
N ARG A 151 1.19 7.01 -8.40
CA ARG A 151 0.97 7.89 -9.56
C ARG A 151 2.04 7.72 -10.62
N GLU A 152 3.30 7.67 -10.21
CA GLU A 152 4.43 7.44 -11.12
C GLU A 152 4.27 6.09 -11.83
N PHE A 153 3.95 5.04 -11.07
CA PHE A 153 3.66 3.74 -11.66
C PHE A 153 2.47 3.75 -12.61
N SER A 154 1.38 4.43 -12.26
CA SER A 154 0.23 4.59 -13.16
C SER A 154 0.61 5.28 -14.46
N ALA A 155 1.46 6.30 -14.41
CA ALA A 155 1.93 7.01 -15.59
C ALA A 155 2.81 6.11 -16.47
N GLU A 156 3.68 5.30 -15.88
CA GLU A 156 4.49 4.32 -16.62
C GLU A 156 3.64 3.30 -17.37
N LEU A 157 2.60 2.76 -16.73
CA LEU A 157 1.66 1.83 -17.37
C LEU A 157 0.90 2.49 -18.54
N ASP A 158 0.57 3.77 -18.43
CA ASP A 158 -0.11 4.53 -19.48
C ASP A 158 0.80 4.83 -20.67
N LEU A 159 2.07 5.14 -20.41
CA LEU A 159 3.09 5.47 -21.41
C LEU A 159 3.61 4.24 -22.16
N PHE A 160 3.44 3.04 -21.61
CA PHE A 160 3.87 1.82 -22.28
C PHE A 160 3.12 1.63 -23.61
N ASP A 161 3.88 1.54 -24.70
CA ASP A 161 3.34 1.33 -26.04
C ASP A 161 2.83 -0.10 -26.21
N ARG A 162 1.54 -0.23 -25.91
CA ARG A 162 0.76 -1.46 -26.00
C ARG A 162 0.50 -1.93 -27.44
N THR A 163 0.86 -1.14 -28.44
CA THR A 163 0.59 -1.39 -29.86
C THR A 163 1.83 -1.74 -30.67
N ALA A 164 3.02 -1.42 -30.18
CA ALA A 164 4.30 -1.70 -30.84
C ALA A 164 4.91 -3.09 -30.55
N ALA A 165 4.09 -4.08 -30.14
CA ALA A 165 4.58 -5.40 -29.74
C ALA A 165 5.40 -6.13 -30.80
N SER A 166 5.04 -5.97 -32.08
CA SER A 166 5.78 -6.55 -33.20
C SER A 166 7.04 -5.76 -33.59
N ALA A 167 7.17 -4.50 -33.14
CA ALA A 167 8.29 -3.63 -33.49
C ALA A 167 9.41 -3.65 -32.43
N ASP A 168 9.07 -3.93 -31.17
CA ASP A 168 10.05 -4.04 -30.07
C ASP A 168 9.70 -5.19 -29.09
N LEU A 169 10.04 -6.42 -29.50
CA LEU A 169 9.85 -7.63 -28.69
C LEU A 169 10.66 -7.59 -27.38
N SER A 170 11.83 -6.95 -27.39
CA SER A 170 12.69 -6.87 -26.20
C SER A 170 12.04 -6.00 -25.12
N ALA A 171 11.48 -4.84 -25.49
CA ALA A 171 10.74 -4.01 -24.55
C ALA A 171 9.55 -4.76 -23.95
N TRP A 172 8.83 -5.53 -24.77
CA TRP A 172 7.71 -6.36 -24.31
C TRP A 172 8.10 -7.48 -23.37
N GLN A 173 9.28 -8.09 -23.55
CA GLN A 173 9.78 -9.12 -22.63
C GLN A 173 10.28 -8.51 -21.32
N GLN A 174 10.87 -7.31 -21.36
CA GLN A 174 11.41 -6.64 -20.16
C GLN A 174 10.34 -5.97 -19.30
N PHE A 175 9.32 -5.40 -19.94
CA PHE A 175 8.29 -4.62 -19.26
C PHE A 175 7.60 -5.37 -18.11
N PRO A 176 7.13 -6.62 -18.26
CA PRO A 176 6.47 -7.36 -17.18
C PRO A 176 7.36 -7.50 -15.95
N TRP A 177 8.66 -7.81 -16.13
CA TRP A 177 9.61 -7.93 -15.02
C TRP A 177 9.78 -6.61 -14.27
N LYS A 178 9.88 -5.49 -15.01
CA LYS A 178 10.00 -4.15 -14.41
C LYS A 178 8.71 -3.78 -13.68
N ALA A 179 7.57 -3.95 -14.34
CA ALA A 179 6.26 -3.59 -13.83
C ALA A 179 5.91 -4.39 -12.57
N ILE A 180 6.16 -5.70 -12.54
CA ILE A 180 5.87 -6.50 -11.35
C ILE A 180 6.81 -6.18 -10.19
N THR A 181 8.09 -5.93 -10.47
CA THR A 181 9.06 -5.52 -9.44
C THR A 181 8.67 -4.19 -8.80
N GLN A 182 8.27 -3.21 -9.61
CA GLN A 182 7.80 -1.91 -9.11
C GLN A 182 6.47 -2.02 -8.37
N PHE A 183 5.53 -2.80 -8.91
CA PHE A 183 4.27 -3.09 -8.24
C PHE A 183 4.50 -3.71 -6.87
N ASP A 184 5.39 -4.70 -6.75
CA ASP A 184 5.68 -5.35 -5.47
C ASP A 184 6.29 -4.39 -4.46
N ARG A 185 7.17 -3.48 -4.88
CA ARG A 185 7.71 -2.43 -4.01
C ARG A 185 6.60 -1.53 -3.45
N ILE A 186 5.68 -1.07 -4.32
CA ILE A 186 4.54 -0.24 -3.91
C ILE A 186 3.60 -1.01 -2.99
N ARG A 187 3.31 -2.27 -3.32
CA ARG A 187 2.47 -3.16 -2.53
C ARG A 187 3.05 -3.40 -1.14
N ILE A 188 4.35 -3.68 -1.06
CA ILE A 188 5.10 -3.89 0.19
C ILE A 188 5.11 -2.61 1.02
N TYR A 189 5.29 -1.44 0.40
CA TYR A 189 5.20 -0.16 1.09
C TYR A 189 3.80 0.05 1.70
N GLY A 190 2.73 -0.16 0.92
CA GLY A 190 1.35 -0.07 1.43
C GLY A 190 1.05 -1.09 2.53
N GLN A 191 1.60 -2.30 2.44
CA GLN A 191 1.53 -3.33 3.48
C GLN A 191 2.24 -2.88 4.76
N ALA A 192 3.40 -2.21 4.64
CA ALA A 192 4.11 -1.66 5.79
C ALA A 192 3.31 -0.56 6.49
N LEU A 193 2.62 0.33 5.76
CA LEU A 193 1.69 1.30 6.34
C LEU A 193 0.58 0.60 7.13
N ALA A 194 -0.05 -0.43 6.55
CA ALA A 194 -1.08 -1.19 7.24
C ALA A 194 -0.56 -1.88 8.52
N ILE A 195 0.69 -2.38 8.49
CA ILE A 195 1.34 -2.99 9.66
C ILE A 195 1.59 -1.96 10.76
N ILE A 196 2.07 -0.76 10.42
CA ILE A 196 2.22 0.33 11.39
C ILE A 196 0.87 0.65 12.01
N ASN A 197 -0.19 0.70 11.22
CA ASN A 197 -1.52 1.03 11.73
C ASN A 197 -2.11 -0.08 12.60
N ILE A 198 -1.78 -1.35 12.34
CA ILE A 198 -2.27 -2.49 13.14
C ILE A 198 -1.40 -2.71 14.39
N LEU A 199 -0.09 -2.87 14.23
CA LEU A 199 0.83 -3.21 15.32
C LEU A 199 1.25 -1.98 16.11
N GLY A 200 1.44 -0.85 15.44
CA GLY A 200 1.82 0.41 16.09
C GLY A 200 0.69 1.00 16.94
N THR A 201 -0.57 0.65 16.67
CA THR A 201 -1.70 0.99 17.53
C THR A 201 -2.02 -0.09 18.56
N ALA A 202 -1.56 -1.34 18.42
CA ALA A 202 -1.90 -2.45 19.33
C ALA A 202 -1.28 -2.34 20.73
N GLY A 203 -0.43 -1.34 20.98
CA GLY A 203 0.33 -1.23 22.22
C GLY A 203 1.31 -2.40 22.37
N THR A 204 2.43 -2.20 23.04
CA THR A 204 3.26 -3.33 23.49
C THR A 204 2.50 -4.13 24.56
N SER A 205 1.56 -4.98 24.14
CA SER A 205 1.01 -6.08 24.95
C SER A 205 1.94 -7.31 24.92
N VAL A 206 3.05 -7.25 24.17
CA VAL A 206 4.10 -8.28 24.16
C VAL A 206 5.18 -8.02 25.23
N ALA A 207 4.77 -7.49 26.37
CA ALA A 207 5.61 -7.40 27.56
C ALA A 207 4.85 -7.90 28.77
N VAL A 208 4.56 -9.21 28.83
CA VAL A 208 4.55 -10.10 30.02
C VAL A 208 4.26 -11.53 29.50
N ASN A 209 5.29 -12.30 29.17
CA ASN A 209 5.41 -13.75 29.41
C ASN A 209 6.58 -14.36 28.60
N SER A 210 7.80 -14.07 29.03
CA SER A 210 8.96 -14.97 28.91
C SER A 210 10.06 -14.50 29.85
#